data_AF-K1RPR8-F1
#
_entry.id   AF-K1RPR8-F1
#
_cell.length_a   1.000
_cell.length_b   1.000
_cell.length_c   1.000
_cell.angle_alpha   90.00
_cell.angle_beta   90.00
_cell.angle_gamma   90.00
#
_symmetry.space_group_name_H-M   'P 1'
#
loop_
_entity.id
_entity.type
_entity.pdbx_description
1 polymer ?
#
loop_
_entity_poly.entity_id
_entity_poly.type
_entity_poly.pdbx_seq_one_letter_code
_entity_poly.pdbx_strand_id
1 'polypeptide(L)'
;MVHIYSFGYMAERDENYKVEEYEKGMQRFYAYLSLFTMSMLGLVVATNIFQMYLFWELVGVCSYLLIGFYYPKHAAVHASKKAFIVTRFADLFFLIGILFYSFYVGTFNYDLNAQPELNSALAGAAWVMPTALFLMFIGGAGKSAMFPLHIWLPDAMEGPTPVSALIHAATMVVAG
;
A
#
# COMPACT_ATOMS: atom_id res chain seq x y z
N MET A 1 14.72 -0.53 -11.43
CA MET A 1 15.80 -1.22 -10.67
C MET A 1 15.34 -2.52 -10.04
N VAL A 2 14.33 -2.53 -9.15
CA VAL A 2 13.85 -3.77 -8.48
C VAL A 2 13.44 -4.88 -9.46
N HIS A 3 12.77 -4.54 -10.57
CA HIS A 3 12.37 -5.52 -11.60
C HIS A 3 13.54 -6.22 -12.30
N ILE A 4 14.67 -5.51 -12.45
CA ILE A 4 15.89 -6.06 -13.07
C ILE A 4 16.64 -6.89 -12.03
N TYR A 5 16.74 -6.39 -10.80
CA TYR A 5 17.34 -7.12 -9.69
C TYR A 5 16.61 -8.43 -9.39
N SER A 6 15.26 -8.42 -9.39
CA SER A 6 14.45 -9.62 -9.16
C SER A 6 14.64 -10.68 -10.25
N PHE A 7 14.95 -10.27 -11.49
CA PHE A 7 15.18 -11.22 -12.58
C PHE A 7 16.44 -12.06 -12.33
N GLY A 8 17.49 -11.41 -11.83
CA GLY A 8 18.73 -12.08 -11.42
C GLY A 8 18.58 -12.86 -10.12
N TYR A 9 17.79 -12.37 -9.17
CA TYR A 9 17.56 -13.00 -7.87
C TYR A 9 16.75 -14.30 -7.99
N MET A 10 15.74 -14.33 -8.85
CA MET A 10 14.88 -15.52 -9.06
C MET A 10 15.49 -16.54 -10.02
N ALA A 11 16.69 -16.29 -10.54
CA ALA A 11 17.43 -17.25 -11.36
C ALA A 11 18.32 -18.11 -10.45
N GLU A 12 18.06 -19.41 -10.42
CA GLU A 12 18.94 -20.39 -9.79
C GLU A 12 20.20 -20.55 -10.64
N ARG A 13 21.36 -20.59 -10.00
CA ARG A 13 22.67 -20.65 -10.67
C ARG A 13 23.54 -21.77 -10.13
N ASP A 14 24.30 -22.39 -11.02
CA ASP A 14 25.30 -23.39 -10.68
C ASP A 14 26.53 -22.79 -9.99
N GLU A 15 27.46 -23.64 -9.56
CA GLU A 15 28.75 -23.24 -8.97
C GLU A 15 29.61 -22.37 -9.92
N ASN A 16 29.33 -22.39 -11.23
CA ASN A 16 29.99 -21.57 -12.25
C ASN A 16 29.19 -20.31 -12.63
N TYR A 17 28.19 -19.92 -11.83
CA TYR A 17 27.31 -18.76 -12.04
C TYR A 17 26.48 -18.78 -13.34
N LYS A 18 26.29 -19.94 -13.97
CA LYS A 18 25.37 -20.13 -15.11
C LYS A 18 23.95 -20.36 -14.61
N VAL A 19 22.97 -19.82 -15.32
CA VAL A 19 21.55 -20.00 -14.97
C VAL A 19 21.14 -21.43 -15.30
N GLU A 20 20.68 -22.17 -14.29
CA GLU A 20 20.17 -23.54 -14.44
C GLU A 20 18.65 -23.53 -14.58
N GLU A 21 17.95 -22.88 -13.65
CA GLU A 21 16.49 -22.82 -13.60
C GLU A 21 16.02 -21.48 -13.01
N TYR A 22 14.71 -21.20 -13.06
CA TYR A 22 14.10 -20.06 -12.39
C TYR A 22 13.18 -20.54 -11.28
N GLU A 23 13.06 -19.75 -10.21
CA GLU A 23 12.15 -20.06 -9.10
C GLU A 23 10.73 -20.35 -9.58
N LYS A 24 10.14 -21.41 -9.00
CA LYS A 24 8.76 -21.81 -9.29
C LYS A 24 7.78 -20.67 -9.00
N GLY A 25 7.07 -20.23 -10.03
CA GLY A 25 6.08 -19.16 -9.94
C GLY A 25 6.62 -17.77 -10.30
N MET A 26 7.74 -17.68 -11.01
CA MET A 26 8.28 -16.43 -11.57
C MET A 26 7.21 -15.60 -12.32
N GLN A 27 6.37 -16.24 -13.14
CA GLN A 27 5.28 -15.56 -13.86
C GLN A 27 4.31 -14.85 -12.89
N ARG A 28 3.95 -15.52 -11.79
CA ARG A 28 3.07 -14.98 -10.76
C ARG A 28 3.73 -13.84 -10.01
N PHE A 29 5.03 -13.97 -9.70
CA PHE A 29 5.81 -12.90 -9.07
C PHE A 29 5.79 -11.62 -9.91
N TYR A 30 6.11 -11.73 -11.20
CA TYR A 30 6.12 -10.58 -12.10
C TYR A 30 4.73 -10.00 -12.38
N ALA A 31 3.69 -10.83 -12.39
CA ALA A 31 2.32 -10.36 -12.46
C ALA A 31 1.97 -9.50 -11.23
N TYR A 32 2.32 -9.96 -10.02
CA TYR A 32 2.10 -9.21 -8.78
C TYR A 32 2.96 -7.95 -8.70
N LEU A 33 4.22 -8.02 -9.14
CA LEU A 33 5.13 -6.88 -9.16
C LEU A 33 4.68 -5.79 -10.15
N SER A 34 4.16 -6.19 -11.32
CA SER A 34 3.60 -5.27 -12.30
C SER A 34 2.31 -4.63 -11.79
N LEU A 35 1.42 -5.42 -11.18
CA LEU A 35 0.20 -4.92 -10.56
C LEU A 35 0.53 -3.94 -9.42
N PHE A 36 1.53 -4.25 -8.60
CA PHE A 36 2.01 -3.38 -7.54
C PHE A 36 2.46 -2.03 -8.11
N THR A 37 3.27 -2.05 -9.18
CA THR A 37 3.79 -0.85 -9.82
C THR A 37 2.69 0.00 -10.43
N MET A 38 1.73 -0.64 -11.12
CA MET A 38 0.54 0.02 -11.64
C MET A 38 -0.29 0.65 -10.52
N SER A 39 -0.45 -0.05 -9.40
CA SER A 39 -1.17 0.46 -8.22
C SER A 39 -0.51 1.70 -7.64
N MET A 40 0.82 1.67 -7.47
CA MET A 40 1.56 2.80 -6.93
C MET A 40 1.53 4.01 -7.87
N LEU A 41 1.64 3.79 -9.18
CA LEU A 41 1.48 4.86 -10.17
C LEU A 41 0.06 5.45 -10.14
N GLY A 42 -0.96 4.60 -10.05
CA GLY A 42 -2.35 5.04 -9.91
C GLY A 42 -2.61 5.84 -8.63
N LEU A 43 -1.94 5.47 -7.52
CA LEU A 43 -1.99 6.19 -6.25
C LEU A 43 -1.41 7.61 -6.41
N VAL A 44 -0.25 7.75 -7.04
CA VAL A 44 0.43 9.04 -7.22
C VAL A 44 -0.32 9.97 -8.19
N VAL A 45 -0.96 9.42 -9.23
CA VAL A 45 -1.68 10.20 -10.25
C VAL A 45 -3.15 10.42 -9.88
N ALA A 46 -3.60 9.91 -8.72
CA ALA A 46 -4.98 10.09 -8.28
C ALA A 46 -5.33 11.58 -8.14
N THR A 47 -6.43 12.01 -8.77
CA THR A 47 -6.87 13.41 -8.76
C THR A 47 -7.87 13.72 -7.65
N ASN A 48 -8.35 12.68 -6.96
CA ASN A 48 -9.28 12.78 -5.84
C ASN A 48 -8.96 11.73 -4.78
N ILE A 49 -9.40 12.01 -3.56
CA ILE A 49 -9.05 11.23 -2.37
C ILE A 49 -9.64 9.81 -2.41
N PHE A 50 -10.80 9.64 -3.04
CA PHE A 50 -11.45 8.34 -3.16
C PHE A 50 -10.72 7.42 -4.16
N GLN A 51 -10.29 7.98 -5.30
CA GLN A 51 -9.44 7.28 -6.26
C GLN A 51 -8.10 6.90 -5.64
N MET A 52 -7.49 7.80 -4.86
CA MET A 52 -6.29 7.49 -4.10
C MET A 52 -6.54 6.31 -3.14
N TYR A 53 -7.65 6.29 -2.41
CA TYR A 53 -8.03 5.17 -1.55
C TYR A 53 -8.19 3.83 -2.30
N LEU A 54 -8.75 3.83 -3.51
CA LEU A 54 -8.84 2.61 -4.33
C LEU A 54 -7.44 2.05 -4.66
N PHE A 55 -6.51 2.90 -5.08
CA PHE A 55 -5.14 2.46 -5.37
C PHE A 55 -4.34 2.13 -4.11
N TRP A 56 -4.61 2.84 -3.01
CA TRP A 56 -4.08 2.55 -1.67
C TRP A 56 -4.39 1.13 -1.21
N GLU A 57 -5.63 0.71 -1.48
CA GLU A 57 -6.12 -0.62 -1.20
C GLU A 57 -5.48 -1.67 -2.11
N LEU A 58 -5.34 -1.34 -3.40
CA LEU A 58 -4.69 -2.21 -4.37
C LEU A 58 -3.21 -2.44 -4.05
N VAL A 59 -2.48 -1.41 -3.59
CA VAL A 59 -1.11 -1.55 -3.05
C VAL A 59 -1.09 -2.53 -1.88
N GLY A 60 -2.08 -2.43 -0.97
CA GLY A 60 -2.19 -3.36 0.17
C GLY A 60 -2.41 -4.82 -0.24
N VAL A 61 -3.29 -5.06 -1.22
CA VAL A 61 -3.53 -6.40 -1.78
C VAL A 61 -2.29 -6.94 -2.48
N CYS A 62 -1.58 -6.11 -3.26
CA CYS A 62 -0.35 -6.52 -3.92
C CYS A 62 0.75 -6.87 -2.91
N SER A 63 0.91 -6.10 -1.83
CA SER A 63 1.83 -6.43 -0.73
C SER A 63 1.48 -7.77 -0.09
N TYR A 64 0.21 -8.04 0.19
CA TYR A 64 -0.24 -9.32 0.73
C TYR A 64 0.16 -10.50 -0.16
N LEU A 65 -0.06 -10.37 -1.48
CA LEU A 65 0.27 -11.42 -2.46
C LEU A 65 1.79 -11.63 -2.61
N LEU A 66 2.57 -10.56 -2.52
CA LEU A 66 4.04 -10.62 -2.65
C LEU A 66 4.72 -11.14 -1.38
N ILE A 67 4.27 -10.73 -0.18
CA ILE A 67 4.78 -11.29 1.10
C ILE A 67 4.44 -12.78 1.19
N GLY A 68 3.21 -13.14 0.81
CA GLY A 68 2.75 -14.53 0.79
C GLY A 68 3.23 -15.36 -0.41
N PHE A 69 4.24 -14.91 -1.16
CA PHE A 69 4.68 -15.58 -2.39
C PHE A 69 5.09 -17.04 -2.15
N TYR A 70 5.81 -17.30 -1.07
CA TYR A 70 6.17 -18.65 -0.62
C TYR A 70 5.01 -19.30 0.18
N TYR A 71 3.84 -19.42 -0.43
CA TYR A 71 2.62 -19.96 0.18
C TYR A 71 2.74 -21.35 0.85
N PRO A 72 3.67 -22.26 0.49
CA PRO A 72 3.86 -23.50 1.25
C PRO A 72 4.45 -23.28 2.65
N LYS A 73 5.12 -22.15 2.89
CA LYS A 73 5.67 -21.80 4.20
C LYS A 73 4.59 -21.16 5.06
N HIS A 74 4.25 -21.82 6.18
CA HIS A 74 3.27 -21.28 7.13
C HIS A 74 3.68 -19.90 7.67
N ALA A 75 4.97 -19.68 7.93
CA ALA A 75 5.49 -18.38 8.37
C ALA A 75 5.12 -17.24 7.39
N ALA A 76 5.36 -17.42 6.09
CA ALA A 76 5.04 -16.43 5.06
C ALA A 76 3.53 -16.14 4.96
N VAL A 77 2.68 -17.16 5.16
CA VAL A 77 1.21 -17.00 5.17
C VAL A 77 0.74 -16.25 6.43
N HIS A 78 1.33 -16.52 7.58
CA HIS A 78 1.00 -15.80 8.82
C HIS A 78 1.46 -14.34 8.74
N ALA A 79 2.66 -14.09 8.21
CA ALA A 79 3.20 -12.76 7.98
C ALA A 79 2.33 -11.95 7.01
N SER A 80 1.96 -12.51 5.86
CA SER A 80 1.13 -11.81 4.88
C SER A 80 -0.24 -11.46 5.46
N LYS A 81 -0.89 -12.40 6.17
CA LYS A 81 -2.17 -12.16 6.85
C LYS A 81 -2.07 -11.05 7.89
N LYS A 82 -1.05 -11.10 8.75
CA LYS A 82 -0.85 -10.07 9.78
C LYS A 82 -0.65 -8.70 9.13
N ALA A 83 0.19 -8.60 8.11
CA ALA A 83 0.40 -7.37 7.36
C ALA A 83 -0.89 -6.83 6.77
N PHE A 84 -1.65 -7.68 6.09
CA PHE A 84 -2.91 -7.27 5.49
C PHE A 84 -3.96 -6.83 6.52
N ILE A 85 -4.09 -7.55 7.63
CA ILE A 85 -5.06 -7.22 8.69
C ILE A 85 -4.72 -5.90 9.36
N VAL A 86 -3.45 -5.69 9.74
CA VAL A 86 -3.04 -4.47 10.44
C VAL A 86 -3.19 -3.26 9.53
N THR A 87 -2.81 -3.36 8.25
CA THR A 87 -2.99 -2.25 7.30
C THR A 87 -4.45 -2.03 7.00
N ARG A 88 -5.25 -3.09 6.82
CA ARG A 88 -6.69 -2.99 6.58
C ARG A 88 -7.41 -2.29 7.72
N PHE A 89 -7.03 -2.61 8.96
CA PHE A 89 -7.60 -1.97 10.14
C PHE A 89 -7.38 -0.46 10.12
N ALA A 90 -6.18 -0.01 9.76
CA ALA A 90 -5.89 1.42 9.57
C ALA A 90 -6.67 2.02 8.40
N ASP A 91 -6.73 1.30 7.28
CA ASP A 91 -7.41 1.72 6.06
C ASP A 91 -8.93 1.91 6.27
N LEU A 92 -9.54 1.22 7.24
CA LEU A 92 -10.93 1.47 7.65
C LEU A 92 -11.11 2.87 8.27
N PHE A 93 -10.20 3.31 9.14
CA PHE A 93 -10.24 4.68 9.66
C PHE A 93 -10.01 5.69 8.55
N PHE A 94 -9.14 5.37 7.58
CA PHE A 94 -8.95 6.21 6.42
C PHE A 94 -10.26 6.40 5.64
N LEU A 95 -10.95 5.30 5.32
CA LEU A 95 -12.22 5.35 4.62
C LEU A 95 -13.27 6.13 5.39
N ILE A 96 -13.38 5.93 6.71
CA ILE A 96 -14.30 6.70 7.56
C ILE A 96 -13.96 8.20 7.51
N GLY A 97 -12.67 8.57 7.57
CA GLY A 97 -12.22 9.95 7.42
C GLY A 97 -12.62 10.57 6.09
N ILE A 98 -12.45 9.82 4.99
CA ILE A 98 -12.85 10.23 3.62
C ILE A 98 -14.36 10.44 3.53
N LEU A 99 -15.15 9.51 4.07
CA LEU A 99 -16.61 9.62 4.05
C LEU A 99 -17.10 10.77 4.94
N PHE A 100 -16.49 10.98 6.11
CA PHE A 100 -16.79 12.15 6.95
C PHE A 100 -16.50 13.45 6.22
N TYR A 101 -15.30 13.59 5.65
CA TYR A 101 -14.92 14.77 4.86
C TYR A 101 -15.90 15.02 3.71
N SER A 102 -16.21 13.99 2.93
CA SER A 102 -17.10 14.11 1.77
C SER A 102 -18.55 14.43 2.18
N PHE A 103 -19.04 13.89 3.30
CA PHE A 103 -20.39 14.17 3.78
C PHE A 103 -20.58 15.66 4.15
N TYR A 104 -19.59 16.29 4.77
CA TYR A 104 -19.68 17.68 5.19
C TYR A 104 -19.29 18.69 4.10
N VAL A 105 -18.24 18.38 3.33
CA VAL A 105 -17.71 19.30 2.30
C VAL A 105 -18.41 19.07 0.95
N GLY A 106 -18.95 17.88 0.69
CA GLY A 106 -19.65 17.56 -0.56
C GLY A 106 -18.73 17.22 -1.74
N THR A 107 -17.44 16.97 -1.49
CA THR A 107 -16.47 16.66 -2.54
C THR A 107 -15.48 15.58 -2.11
N PHE A 108 -14.85 14.94 -3.09
CA PHE A 108 -13.68 14.08 -2.90
C PHE A 108 -12.41 14.69 -3.50
N ASN A 109 -12.52 15.84 -4.17
CA ASN A 109 -11.39 16.51 -4.81
C ASN A 109 -10.49 17.19 -3.78
N TYR A 110 -9.22 17.33 -4.14
CA TYR A 110 -8.23 18.10 -3.37
C TYR A 110 -8.40 19.61 -3.55
N ASP A 111 -8.89 20.04 -4.72
CA ASP A 111 -9.10 21.45 -5.01
C ASP A 111 -10.45 21.92 -4.46
N LEU A 112 -10.38 22.59 -3.32
CA LEU A 112 -11.52 23.24 -2.66
C LEU A 112 -11.87 24.61 -3.25
N ASN A 113 -10.99 25.18 -4.07
CA ASN A 113 -11.21 26.50 -4.68
C ASN A 113 -11.94 26.41 -6.02
N ALA A 114 -12.10 25.21 -6.56
CA ALA A 114 -12.81 24.97 -7.81
C ALA A 114 -14.28 25.45 -7.77
N GLN A 115 -14.91 25.50 -6.59
CA GLN A 115 -16.25 26.04 -6.40
C GLN A 115 -16.33 26.90 -5.14
N PRO A 116 -16.82 28.16 -5.21
CA PRO A 116 -16.96 29.04 -4.05
C PRO A 116 -17.85 28.47 -2.93
N GLU A 117 -18.82 27.63 -3.29
CA GLU A 117 -19.76 26.97 -2.36
C GLU A 117 -19.08 25.94 -1.44
N LEU A 118 -17.93 25.39 -1.84
CA LEU A 118 -17.15 24.47 -1.00
C LEU A 118 -16.51 25.20 0.18
N ASN A 119 -16.16 26.49 0.02
CA ASN A 119 -15.55 27.27 1.08
C ASN A 119 -16.52 27.57 2.22
N SER A 120 -17.80 27.81 1.92
CA SER A 120 -18.83 28.00 2.94
C SER A 120 -19.17 26.69 3.65
N ALA A 121 -19.23 25.56 2.91
CA ALA A 121 -19.38 24.23 3.48
C ALA A 121 -18.21 23.87 4.41
N LEU A 122 -16.97 24.14 3.99
CA LEU A 122 -15.77 23.92 4.80
C LEU A 122 -15.77 24.76 6.07
N ALA A 123 -16.16 26.04 5.99
CA ALA A 123 -16.28 26.90 7.16
C ALA A 123 -17.33 26.37 8.16
N GLY A 124 -18.46 25.85 7.67
CA GLY A 124 -19.49 25.19 8.49
C GLY A 124 -19.02 23.86 9.10
N ALA A 125 -18.10 23.16 8.44
CA ALA A 125 -17.53 21.88 8.85
C ALA A 125 -16.25 21.99 9.69
N ALA A 126 -15.74 23.19 9.94
CA ALA A 126 -14.43 23.43 10.54
C ALA A 126 -14.24 22.73 11.90
N TRP A 127 -15.32 22.51 12.66
CA TRP A 127 -15.30 21.80 13.93
C TRP A 127 -15.11 20.28 13.80
N VAL A 128 -15.52 19.68 12.67
CA VAL A 128 -15.37 18.24 12.38
C VAL A 128 -14.08 17.92 11.63
N MET A 129 -13.59 18.89 10.84
CA MET A 129 -12.43 18.70 9.96
C MET A 129 -11.19 18.09 10.65
N PRO A 130 -10.79 18.52 11.88
CA PRO A 130 -9.67 17.89 12.57
C PRO A 130 -9.88 16.39 12.83
N THR A 131 -11.12 15.97 13.12
CA THR A 131 -11.46 14.56 13.35
C THR A 131 -11.35 13.76 12.05
N ALA A 132 -11.88 14.29 10.94
CA ALA A 132 -11.78 13.64 9.64
C ALA A 132 -10.31 13.47 9.20
N LEU A 133 -9.50 14.52 9.36
CA LEU A 133 -8.07 14.48 9.04
C LEU A 133 -7.29 13.54 9.96
N PHE A 134 -7.63 13.48 11.25
CA PHE A 134 -7.01 12.54 12.19
C PHE A 134 -7.33 11.09 11.82
N LEU A 135 -8.57 10.79 11.42
CA LEU A 135 -8.96 9.46 10.93
C LEU A 135 -8.21 9.08 9.64
N MET A 136 -8.04 10.03 8.72
CA MET A 136 -7.21 9.84 7.53
C MET A 136 -5.74 9.59 7.89
N PHE A 137 -5.22 10.33 8.87
CA PHE A 137 -3.86 10.17 9.36
C PHE A 137 -3.61 8.77 9.94
N ILE A 138 -4.57 8.18 10.66
CA ILE A 138 -4.44 6.79 11.13
C ILE A 138 -4.20 5.83 9.96
N GLY A 139 -4.87 6.04 8.83
CA GLY A 139 -4.63 5.29 7.59
C GLY A 139 -3.18 5.36 7.12
N GLY A 140 -2.67 6.59 6.95
CA GLY A 140 -1.26 6.85 6.59
C GLY A 140 -0.29 6.22 7.59
N ALA A 141 -0.52 6.43 8.89
CA ALA A 141 0.28 5.87 9.97
C ALA A 141 0.34 4.33 9.94
N GLY A 142 -0.76 3.68 9.53
CA GLY A 142 -0.81 2.23 9.36
C GLY A 142 0.06 1.71 8.20
N LYS A 143 -0.04 2.33 7.02
CA LYS A 143 0.79 1.97 5.85
C LYS A 143 2.27 2.30 6.04
N SER A 144 2.58 3.35 6.80
CA SER A 144 3.95 3.76 7.11
C SER A 144 4.51 3.10 8.36
N ALA A 145 3.79 2.11 8.92
CA ALA A 145 4.23 1.31 10.05
C ALA A 145 4.67 2.17 11.25
N MET A 146 3.91 3.22 11.56
CA MET A 146 4.15 4.07 12.73
C MET A 146 3.68 3.36 14.00
N PHE A 147 4.20 3.78 15.16
CA PHE A 147 3.69 3.29 16.45
C PHE A 147 2.20 3.68 16.60
N PRO A 148 1.30 2.75 17.01
CA PRO A 148 1.53 1.38 17.46
C PRO A 148 1.45 0.30 16.36
N LEU A 149 1.03 0.65 15.14
CA LEU A 149 0.76 -0.28 14.03
C LEU A 149 2.02 -0.83 13.34
N HIS A 150 3.22 -0.45 13.75
CA HIS A 150 4.50 -0.91 13.20
C HIS A 150 4.73 -2.44 13.15
N ILE A 151 3.99 -3.21 13.96
CA ILE A 151 4.23 -4.64 14.21
C ILE A 151 4.15 -5.54 13.00
N TRP A 152 3.57 -5.09 11.89
CA TRP A 152 3.48 -5.89 10.66
C TRP A 152 4.74 -5.81 9.80
N LEU A 153 5.49 -4.72 9.92
CA LEU A 153 6.61 -4.41 9.02
C LEU A 153 7.79 -5.39 9.20
N PRO A 154 8.18 -5.82 10.41
CA PRO A 154 9.24 -6.83 10.56
C PRO A 154 8.89 -8.17 9.92
N ASP A 155 7.64 -8.62 10.02
CA ASP A 155 7.22 -9.92 9.48
C ASP A 155 7.13 -9.90 7.94
N ALA A 156 7.04 -8.72 7.33
CA ALA A 156 7.07 -8.58 5.86
C ALA A 156 8.39 -9.07 5.24
N MET A 157 9.44 -9.27 6.04
CA MET A 157 10.72 -9.85 5.62
C MET A 157 10.63 -11.33 5.21
N GLU A 158 9.52 -12.02 5.49
CA GLU A 158 9.25 -13.39 5.01
C GLU A 158 9.04 -13.47 3.48
N GLY A 159 8.79 -12.33 2.83
CA GLY A 159 8.72 -12.24 1.36
C GLY A 159 10.10 -12.34 0.69
N PRO A 160 10.16 -12.54 -0.63
CA PRO A 160 11.42 -12.50 -1.39
C PRO A 160 12.16 -11.18 -1.17
N THR A 161 13.50 -11.19 -1.09
CA THR A 161 14.31 -9.98 -0.84
C THR A 161 13.98 -8.78 -1.74
N PRO A 162 13.71 -8.94 -3.05
CA PRO A 162 13.28 -7.82 -3.90
C PRO A 162 11.97 -7.17 -3.47
N VAL A 163 11.04 -7.93 -2.87
CA VAL A 163 9.75 -7.44 -2.35
C VAL A 163 9.98 -6.60 -1.10
N SER A 164 10.78 -7.10 -0.16
CA SER A 164 11.14 -6.36 1.04
C SER A 164 11.80 -5.03 0.66
N ALA A 165 12.75 -5.04 -0.28
CA ALA A 165 13.36 -3.81 -0.79
C ALA A 165 12.32 -2.84 -1.38
N LEU A 166 11.33 -3.32 -2.13
CA LEU A 166 10.28 -2.48 -2.70
C LEU A 166 9.35 -1.87 -1.63
N ILE A 167 8.90 -2.68 -0.67
CA ILE A 167 7.97 -2.30 0.39
C ILE A 167 8.62 -1.32 1.36
N HIS A 168 9.86 -1.61 1.80
CA HIS A 168 10.57 -0.81 2.80
C HIS A 168 11.19 0.47 2.23
N ALA A 169 11.61 0.51 0.97
CA ALA A 169 12.36 1.65 0.44
C ALA A 169 11.55 2.60 -0.42
N ALA A 170 10.56 2.10 -1.19
CA ALA A 170 10.09 2.86 -2.36
C ALA A 170 8.59 3.11 -2.41
N THR A 171 7.76 2.34 -1.70
CA THR A 171 6.34 2.28 -2.06
C THR A 171 5.39 2.29 -0.88
N MET A 172 5.28 1.21 -0.12
CA MET A 172 4.22 1.06 0.88
C MET A 172 4.38 2.04 2.05
N VAL A 173 5.59 2.25 2.54
CA VAL A 173 5.88 3.23 3.60
C VAL A 173 6.03 4.67 3.11
N VAL A 174 6.21 4.86 1.79
CA VAL A 174 6.30 6.20 1.17
C VAL A 174 4.91 6.74 0.86
N ALA A 175 3.93 5.85 0.67
CA ALA A 175 2.56 6.23 0.39
C ALA A 175 1.86 6.91 1.58
N GLY A 176 2.19 6.52 2.83
CA GLY A 176 1.60 7.10 4.03
C GLY A 176 2.43 8.19 4.68
#